data_AF-A0A1S2QG96-F1
#
_entry.id   AF-A0A1S2QG96-F1
#
_cell.length_a   1.000
_cell.length_b   1.000
_cell.length_c   1.000
_cell.angle_alpha   90.00
_cell.angle_beta   90.00
_cell.angle_gamma   90.00
#
_symmetry.space_group_name_H-M   'P 1'
#
loop_
_entity.id
_entity.type
_entity.pdbx_description
1 polymer ?
#
loop_
_entity_poly.entity_id
_entity_poly.type
_entity_poly.pdbx_seq_one_letter_code
_entity_poly.pdbx_strand_id
1 'polypeptide(L)'
;MFSYQDPAAWEPLPPRPRAWLRRRFAASAVYRPAHWVLVVLVWGLLLAAGVLAEIVTTFSDRLEERALGFADRVIARTALPRWYVGWREFRHEGDAGYYRTLVDQSVARRTAQVSAPKPRVPREWTVPVRDYRGAGARYVAERAQAQGWQLRPSDVRKEVSLYWPHPTPLGVDS
;
A
#
# COMPACT_ATOMS: atom_id res chain seq x y z
N MET A 1 -2.13 -6.07 -22.56
CA MET A 1 -2.22 -4.92 -23.47
C MET A 1 -2.95 -3.81 -22.72
N PHE A 2 -2.25 -2.78 -22.24
CA PHE A 2 -2.85 -1.68 -21.50
C PHE A 2 -3.26 -0.60 -22.51
N SER A 3 -4.55 -0.49 -22.83
CA SER A 3 -5.07 0.60 -23.65
C SER A 3 -5.07 1.89 -22.83
N TYR A 4 -4.61 2.99 -23.43
CA TYR A 4 -4.82 4.32 -22.88
C TYR A 4 -6.33 4.59 -22.87
N GLN A 5 -6.93 4.56 -21.69
CA GLN A 5 -8.35 4.82 -21.52
C GLN A 5 -8.50 6.25 -21.03
N ASP A 6 -9.33 7.04 -21.71
CA ASP A 6 -9.62 8.41 -21.32
C ASP A 6 -10.11 8.45 -19.85
N PRO A 7 -9.46 9.23 -18.97
CA PRO A 7 -9.88 9.40 -17.57
C PRO A 7 -11.33 9.86 -17.39
N ALA A 8 -11.89 10.56 -18.39
CA ALA A 8 -13.27 11.02 -18.36
C ALA A 8 -14.28 9.87 -18.29
N ALA A 9 -13.91 8.70 -18.82
CA ALA A 9 -14.76 7.50 -18.85
C ALA A 9 -14.66 6.63 -17.57
N TRP A 10 -13.87 7.03 -16.57
CA TRP A 10 -13.66 6.23 -15.36
C TRP A 10 -14.73 6.51 -14.30
N GLU A 11 -15.69 5.60 -14.20
CA GLU A 11 -16.70 5.67 -13.15
C GLU A 11 -16.22 5.10 -11.80
N PRO A 12 -16.77 5.59 -10.67
CA PRO A 12 -16.54 4.98 -9.37
C PRO A 12 -16.94 3.51 -9.36
N LEU A 13 -16.16 2.66 -8.67
CA LEU A 13 -16.52 1.26 -8.54
C LEU A 13 -17.81 1.13 -7.71
N PRO A 14 -18.73 0.22 -8.08
CA PRO A 14 -19.92 0.00 -7.29
C PRO A 14 -19.55 -0.44 -5.86
N PRO A 15 -20.30 0.05 -4.85
CA PRO A 15 -20.05 -0.32 -3.45
C PRO A 15 -20.27 -1.82 -3.26
N ARG A 16 -19.43 -2.48 -2.43
CA ARG A 16 -19.66 -3.91 -2.15
C ARG A 16 -20.91 -4.07 -1.28
N PRO A 17 -21.62 -5.20 -1.41
CA PRO A 17 -22.73 -5.50 -0.50
C PRO A 17 -22.23 -5.53 0.96
N ARG A 18 -22.88 -4.73 1.83
CA ARG A 18 -22.52 -4.57 3.25
C ARG A 18 -22.47 -5.89 4.03
N ALA A 19 -23.29 -6.88 3.65
CA ALA A 19 -23.29 -8.21 4.28
C ALA A 19 -22.01 -9.01 3.99
N TRP A 20 -21.40 -8.79 2.83
CA TRP A 20 -20.13 -9.41 2.46
C TRP A 20 -18.96 -8.74 3.20
N LEU A 21 -18.98 -7.40 3.31
CA LEU A 21 -17.98 -6.64 4.08
C LEU A 21 -18.00 -7.02 5.56
N ARG A 22 -19.19 -7.13 6.17
CA ARG A 22 -19.35 -7.58 7.57
C ARG A 22 -18.67 -8.93 7.83
N ARG A 23 -18.89 -9.92 6.98
CA ARG A 23 -18.27 -11.25 7.12
C ARG A 23 -16.75 -11.20 7.01
N ARG A 24 -16.22 -10.48 6.02
CA ARG A 24 -14.77 -10.33 5.86
C ARG A 24 -14.13 -9.53 6.99
N PHE A 25 -14.81 -8.52 7.50
CA PHE A 25 -14.35 -7.77 8.66
C PHE A 25 -14.30 -8.66 9.90
N ALA A 26 -15.34 -9.45 10.18
CA ALA A 26 -15.34 -10.41 11.28
C ALA A 26 -14.18 -11.41 11.15
N ALA A 27 -13.98 -11.98 9.95
CA ALA A 27 -12.85 -12.86 9.69
C ALA A 27 -11.49 -12.16 9.91
N SER A 28 -11.35 -10.90 9.49
CA SER A 28 -10.13 -10.10 9.67
C SER A 28 -9.87 -9.75 11.13
N ALA A 29 -10.94 -9.51 11.90
CA ALA A 29 -10.90 -9.18 13.31
C ALA A 29 -10.50 -10.37 14.18
N VAL A 30 -10.84 -11.60 13.78
CA VAL A 30 -10.38 -12.84 14.42
C VAL A 30 -8.97 -13.23 13.95
N TYR A 31 -8.69 -13.07 12.66
CA TYR A 31 -7.38 -13.41 12.09
C TYR A 31 -6.26 -12.55 12.66
N ARG A 32 -6.47 -11.24 12.85
CA ARG A 32 -5.43 -10.33 13.37
C ARG A 32 -4.88 -10.76 14.75
N PRO A 33 -5.70 -10.98 15.80
CA PRO A 33 -5.19 -11.45 17.09
C PRO A 33 -4.62 -12.86 16.98
N ALA A 34 -5.25 -13.77 16.23
CA ALA A 34 -4.70 -15.12 16.03
C ALA A 34 -3.32 -15.11 15.37
N HIS A 35 -3.12 -14.24 14.38
CA HIS A 35 -1.83 -14.07 13.71
C HIS A 35 -0.78 -13.49 14.66
N TRP A 36 -1.13 -12.50 15.48
CA TRP A 36 -0.22 -11.98 16.51
C TRP A 36 0.15 -13.04 17.55
N VAL A 37 -0.82 -13.83 18.03
CA VAL A 37 -0.55 -14.95 18.94
C VAL A 37 0.41 -15.94 18.30
N LEU A 38 0.19 -16.30 17.03
CA LEU A 38 1.09 -17.18 16.29
C LEU A 38 2.50 -16.58 16.14
N VAL A 39 2.61 -15.30 15.78
CA VAL A 39 3.91 -14.59 15.64
C VAL A 39 4.65 -14.56 16.97
N VAL A 40 3.96 -14.23 18.07
CA VAL A 40 4.55 -14.23 19.42
C VAL A 40 4.98 -15.62 19.84
N LEU A 41 4.16 -16.65 19.55
CA LEU A 41 4.48 -18.04 19.86
C LEU A 41 5.71 -18.52 19.07
N VAL A 42 5.78 -18.21 17.77
CA VAL A 42 6.95 -18.52 16.93
C VAL A 42 8.17 -17.77 17.44
N TRP A 43 8.06 -16.50 17.78
CA TRP A 43 9.15 -15.72 18.40
C TRP A 43 9.60 -16.32 19.73
N GLY A 44 8.67 -16.71 20.60
CA GLY A 44 8.97 -17.37 21.87
C GLY A 44 9.69 -18.71 21.67
N LEU A 45 9.26 -19.51 20.69
CA LEU A 45 9.95 -20.76 20.32
C LEU A 45 11.35 -20.50 19.77
N LEU A 46 11.52 -19.48 18.93
CA LEU A 46 12.84 -19.09 18.40
C LEU A 46 13.76 -18.58 19.50
N LEU A 47 13.25 -17.80 20.46
CA LEU A 47 14.01 -17.36 21.63
C LEU A 47 14.37 -18.53 22.53
N ALA A 48 13.44 -19.44 22.81
CA ALA A 48 13.71 -20.65 23.59
C ALA A 48 14.74 -21.54 22.90
N ALA A 49 14.62 -21.73 21.57
CA ALA A 49 15.61 -22.43 20.77
C ALA A 49 16.95 -21.68 20.73
N GLY A 50 16.95 -20.35 20.73
CA GLY A 50 18.13 -19.50 20.79
C GLY A 50 18.86 -19.62 22.12
N VAL A 51 18.14 -19.60 23.25
CA VAL A 51 18.71 -19.83 24.59
C VAL A 51 19.22 -21.26 24.73
N LEU A 52 18.46 -22.25 24.23
CA LEU A 52 18.90 -23.66 24.22
C LEU A 52 20.10 -23.85 23.30
N ALA A 53 20.13 -23.15 22.17
CA ALA A 53 21.27 -23.12 21.27
C ALA A 53 22.45 -22.44 21.96
N GLU A 54 22.34 -21.28 22.61
CA GLU A 54 23.43 -20.65 23.38
C GLU A 54 24.03 -21.58 24.43
N ILE A 55 23.19 -22.36 25.13
CA ILE A 55 23.63 -23.40 26.07
C ILE A 55 24.42 -24.52 25.37
N VAL A 56 24.10 -24.82 24.11
CA VAL A 56 24.74 -25.87 23.27
C VAL A 56 25.88 -25.31 22.40
N THR A 57 25.89 -24.01 22.10
CA THR A 57 26.71 -23.34 21.09
C THR A 57 27.53 -22.21 21.69
N THR A 58 28.22 -22.48 22.80
CA THR A 58 29.47 -21.80 23.22
C THR A 58 30.56 -21.76 22.11
N PHE A 59 30.23 -22.02 20.83
CA PHE A 59 31.17 -22.21 19.71
C PHE A 59 30.67 -21.79 18.30
N SER A 60 29.65 -20.93 18.08
CA SER A 60 29.51 -20.36 16.71
C SER A 60 28.65 -19.10 16.54
N ASP A 61 29.29 -18.04 16.05
CA ASP A 61 28.71 -16.75 15.63
C ASP A 61 27.75 -16.83 14.40
N ARG A 62 27.48 -18.02 13.85
CA ARG A 62 26.71 -18.19 12.59
C ARG A 62 25.18 -18.20 12.75
N LEU A 63 24.66 -18.09 13.97
CA LEU A 63 23.23 -18.17 14.27
C LEU A 63 22.52 -16.82 14.18
N GLU A 64 23.23 -15.74 14.50
CA GLU A 64 22.68 -14.39 14.60
C GLU A 64 22.24 -13.83 13.22
N GLU A 65 23.06 -14.03 12.18
CA GLU A 65 22.75 -13.59 10.81
C GLU A 65 21.56 -14.33 10.17
N ARG A 66 21.35 -15.60 10.55
CA ARG A 66 20.24 -16.40 10.00
C ARG A 66 18.89 -16.06 10.63
N ALA A 67 18.87 -15.70 11.90
CA ALA A 67 17.65 -15.28 12.59
C ALA A 67 17.11 -13.95 12.04
N LEU A 68 17.99 -12.97 11.85
CA LEU A 68 17.62 -11.67 11.28
C LEU A 68 17.13 -11.80 9.82
N GLY A 69 17.83 -12.59 8.99
CA GLY A 69 17.41 -12.82 7.60
C GLY A 69 16.14 -13.67 7.43
N PHE A 70 15.72 -14.40 8.47
CA PHE A 70 14.43 -15.11 8.49
C PHE A 70 13.29 -14.19 8.93
N ALA A 71 13.53 -13.34 9.94
CA ALA A 71 12.56 -12.34 10.39
C ALA A 71 12.17 -11.37 9.25
N ASP A 72 13.14 -10.85 8.49
CA ASP A 72 12.87 -9.99 7.33
C ASP A 72 12.09 -10.71 6.22
N ARG A 73 12.34 -12.01 6.02
CA ARG A 73 11.57 -12.83 5.06
C ARG A 73 10.15 -13.10 5.52
N VAL A 74 9.92 -13.27 6.82
CA VAL A 74 8.58 -13.44 7.39
C VAL A 74 7.80 -12.11 7.31
N ILE A 75 8.45 -10.98 7.62
CA ILE A 75 7.85 -9.63 7.53
C ILE A 75 7.58 -9.22 6.08
N ALA A 76 8.47 -9.53 5.13
CA ALA A 76 8.22 -9.28 3.71
C ALA A 76 7.07 -10.15 3.16
N ARG A 77 6.80 -11.30 3.80
CA ARG A 77 5.77 -12.27 3.40
C ARG A 77 4.45 -12.11 4.16
N THR A 78 4.38 -11.26 5.18
CA THR A 78 3.13 -10.79 5.81
C THR A 78 2.46 -9.67 5.01
N ALA A 79 2.57 -9.73 3.68
CA ALA A 79 1.64 -9.04 2.80
C ALA A 79 0.23 -9.49 3.19
N LEU A 80 -0.56 -8.57 3.77
CA LEU A 80 -1.90 -8.86 4.26
C LEU A 80 -2.69 -9.59 3.16
N PRO A 81 -3.39 -10.69 3.50
CA PRO A 81 -4.11 -11.45 2.49
C PRO A 81 -5.03 -10.54 1.68
N ARG A 82 -5.16 -10.76 0.35
CA ARG A 82 -5.99 -9.93 -0.54
C ARG A 82 -7.46 -9.82 -0.11
N TRP A 83 -7.91 -10.65 0.84
CA TRP A 83 -9.24 -10.62 1.43
C TRP A 83 -9.39 -9.72 2.67
N TYR A 84 -8.29 -9.19 3.19
CA TYR A 84 -8.28 -8.37 4.41
C TYR A 84 -9.06 -7.07 4.22
N VAL A 85 -10.11 -6.87 5.01
CA VAL A 85 -10.92 -5.64 5.01
C VAL A 85 -10.51 -4.80 6.20
N GLY A 86 -9.88 -3.66 5.94
CA GLY A 86 -9.50 -2.72 6.99
C GLY A 86 -10.72 -2.06 7.65
N TRP A 87 -10.55 -1.57 8.88
CA TRP A 87 -11.59 -0.79 9.60
C TRP A 87 -12.12 0.39 8.77
N ARG A 88 -11.22 1.00 8.00
CA ARG A 88 -11.53 2.09 7.06
C ARG A 88 -12.54 1.70 5.99
N GLU A 89 -12.33 0.54 5.36
CA GLU A 89 -13.26 -0.01 4.35
C GLU A 89 -14.58 -0.40 5.00
N PHE A 90 -14.59 -0.86 6.24
CA PHE A 90 -15.85 -1.19 6.92
C PHE A 90 -16.69 0.06 7.23
N ARG A 91 -16.06 1.13 7.71
CA ARG A 91 -16.77 2.34 8.19
C ARG A 91 -17.15 3.31 7.06
N HIS A 92 -16.30 3.44 6.05
CA HIS A 92 -16.44 4.47 5.02
C HIS A 92 -16.74 3.92 3.62
N GLU A 93 -17.06 2.63 3.46
CA GLU A 93 -17.50 2.12 2.15
C GLU A 93 -18.74 2.87 1.67
N GLY A 94 -18.63 3.53 0.51
CA GLY A 94 -19.69 4.35 -0.09
C GLY A 94 -19.66 5.82 0.33
N ASP A 95 -18.77 6.23 1.24
CA ASP A 95 -18.56 7.62 1.61
C ASP A 95 -17.56 8.29 0.65
N ALA A 96 -18.08 8.86 -0.43
CA ALA A 96 -17.26 9.54 -1.43
C ALA A 96 -16.48 10.73 -0.85
N GLY A 97 -17.01 11.44 0.15
CA GLY A 97 -16.36 12.57 0.78
C GLY A 97 -15.10 12.16 1.55
N TYR A 98 -15.20 11.09 2.33
CA TYR A 98 -14.05 10.52 3.02
C TYR A 98 -12.95 10.07 2.05
N TYR A 99 -13.31 9.38 0.97
CA TYR A 99 -12.31 8.94 -0.01
C TYR A 99 -11.68 10.10 -0.79
N ARG A 100 -12.44 11.18 -1.09
CA ARG A 100 -11.88 12.38 -1.72
C ARG A 100 -10.83 13.05 -0.85
N THR A 101 -11.12 13.22 0.45
CA THR A 101 -10.14 13.83 1.37
C THR A 101 -8.87 13.00 1.52
N LEU A 102 -8.98 11.66 1.53
CA LEU A 102 -7.80 10.78 1.52
C LEU A 102 -6.97 10.89 0.25
N VAL A 103 -7.61 10.97 -0.91
CA VAL A 103 -6.92 11.18 -2.18
C VAL A 103 -6.20 12.52 -2.16
N ASP A 104 -6.88 13.60 -1.75
CA ASP A 104 -6.30 14.94 -1.69
C ASP A 104 -5.07 14.98 -0.76
N GLN A 105 -5.17 14.40 0.44
CA GLN A 105 -4.04 14.29 1.38
C GLN A 105 -2.88 13.45 0.83
N SER A 106 -3.19 12.33 0.16
CA SER A 106 -2.17 11.43 -0.38
C SER A 106 -1.43 12.07 -1.55
N VAL A 107 -2.17 12.71 -2.47
CA VAL A 107 -1.60 13.43 -3.61
C VAL A 107 -0.76 14.60 -3.12
N ALA A 108 -1.26 15.42 -2.18
CA ALA A 108 -0.51 16.55 -1.64
C ALA A 108 0.79 16.11 -0.95
N ARG A 109 0.71 15.08 -0.09
CA ARG A 109 1.88 14.52 0.59
C ARG A 109 2.89 13.95 -0.41
N ARG A 110 2.44 13.18 -1.39
CA ARG A 110 3.33 12.58 -2.38
C ARG A 110 4.00 13.64 -3.24
N THR A 111 3.24 14.65 -3.67
CA THR A 111 3.74 15.81 -4.43
C THR A 111 4.86 16.51 -3.67
N ALA A 112 4.64 16.84 -2.40
CA ALA A 112 5.66 17.47 -1.55
C ALA A 112 6.95 16.63 -1.41
N GLN A 113 6.83 15.30 -1.39
CA GLN A 113 7.99 14.40 -1.32
C GLN A 113 8.78 14.34 -2.64
N VAL A 114 8.10 14.33 -3.80
CA VAL A 114 8.77 14.29 -5.11
C VAL A 114 9.28 15.66 -5.57
N SER A 115 8.64 16.75 -5.13
CA SER A 115 9.03 18.12 -5.45
C SER A 115 10.15 18.65 -4.55
N ALA A 116 10.55 17.92 -3.51
CA ALA A 116 11.64 18.31 -2.64
C ALA A 116 12.95 18.41 -3.44
N PRO A 117 13.90 19.30 -3.06
CA PRO A 117 15.16 19.49 -3.80
C PRO A 117 16.01 18.21 -3.94
N LYS A 118 15.89 17.30 -2.97
CA LYS A 118 16.54 15.99 -2.97
C LYS A 118 15.47 14.92 -2.67
N PRO A 119 14.65 14.52 -3.65
CA PRO A 119 13.57 13.58 -3.42
C PRO A 119 14.15 12.19 -3.14
N ARG A 120 13.76 11.60 -2.00
CA ARG A 120 14.15 10.22 -1.61
C ARG A 120 13.14 9.17 -2.05
N VAL A 121 12.05 9.59 -2.68
CA VAL A 121 10.97 8.71 -3.13
C VAL A 121 10.99 8.56 -4.65
N PRO A 122 10.57 7.40 -5.18
CA PRO A 122 10.39 7.24 -6.61
C PRO A 122 9.39 8.24 -7.16
N ARG A 123 9.69 8.75 -8.36
CA ARG A 123 8.81 9.63 -9.14
C ARG A 123 7.64 8.88 -9.78
N GLU A 124 7.74 7.56 -9.81
CA GLU A 124 6.63 6.68 -10.11
C GLU A 124 5.82 6.44 -8.84
N TRP A 125 4.50 6.52 -8.97
CA TRP A 125 3.60 6.29 -7.86
C TRP A 125 2.36 5.55 -8.33
N THR A 126 2.08 4.44 -7.66
CA THR A 126 0.89 3.64 -7.91
C THR A 126 -0.07 3.83 -6.75
N VAL A 127 -1.26 4.32 -7.05
CA VAL A 127 -2.35 4.46 -6.08
C VAL A 127 -3.22 3.21 -6.18
N PRO A 128 -3.38 2.40 -5.12
CA PRO A 128 -4.23 1.21 -5.16
C PRO A 128 -5.72 1.58 -5.07
N VAL A 129 -6.61 0.81 -5.70
CA VAL A 129 -8.07 1.03 -5.67
C VAL A 129 -8.62 1.23 -4.26
N ARG A 130 -8.06 0.55 -3.27
CA ARG A 130 -8.48 0.65 -1.86
C ARG A 130 -8.43 2.08 -1.31
N ASP A 131 -7.62 2.96 -1.90
CA ASP A 131 -7.44 4.34 -1.45
C ASP A 131 -8.38 5.34 -2.13
N TYR A 132 -8.95 5.01 -3.28
CA TYR A 132 -9.85 5.90 -4.04
C TYR A 132 -11.19 5.29 -4.40
N ARG A 133 -11.50 4.09 -3.91
CA ARG A 133 -12.66 3.32 -4.36
C ARG A 133 -13.99 4.08 -4.32
N GLY A 134 -14.23 4.83 -3.24
CA GLY A 134 -15.43 5.66 -3.08
C GLY A 134 -15.37 7.00 -3.80
N ALA A 135 -14.18 7.52 -4.13
CA ALA A 135 -14.01 8.76 -4.87
C ALA A 135 -14.02 8.55 -6.40
N GLY A 136 -13.62 7.35 -6.86
CA GLY A 136 -13.42 6.99 -8.25
C GLY A 136 -12.00 7.29 -8.75
N ALA A 137 -11.54 6.51 -9.74
CA ALA A 137 -10.23 6.69 -10.36
C ALA A 137 -10.11 8.05 -11.07
N ARG A 138 -11.22 8.55 -11.64
CA ARG A 138 -11.29 9.87 -12.28
C ARG A 138 -10.90 11.00 -11.32
N TYR A 139 -11.40 10.99 -10.09
CA TYR A 139 -11.05 12.03 -9.11
C TYR A 139 -9.54 12.03 -8.78
N VAL A 140 -8.93 10.85 -8.72
CA VAL A 140 -7.47 10.73 -8.53
C VAL A 140 -6.72 11.35 -9.71
N ALA A 141 -7.13 11.03 -10.94
CA ALA A 141 -6.53 11.58 -12.14
C ALA A 141 -6.64 13.11 -12.19
N GLU A 142 -7.84 13.65 -11.99
CA GLU A 142 -8.08 15.10 -11.99
C GLU A 142 -7.21 15.81 -10.95
N ARG A 143 -7.14 15.30 -9.72
CA ARG A 143 -6.33 15.90 -8.64
C ARG A 143 -4.84 15.76 -8.87
N ALA A 144 -4.38 14.61 -9.35
CA ALA A 144 -2.96 14.39 -9.64
C ALA A 144 -2.50 15.26 -10.81
N GLN A 145 -3.29 15.33 -11.90
CA GLN A 145 -3.00 16.19 -13.04
C GLN A 145 -2.98 17.67 -12.67
N ALA A 146 -3.91 18.13 -11.82
CA ALA A 146 -3.91 19.49 -11.30
C ALA A 146 -2.64 19.84 -10.51
N GLN A 147 -1.94 18.84 -9.97
CA GLN A 147 -0.67 18.99 -9.25
C GLN A 147 0.56 18.77 -10.16
N GLY A 148 0.37 18.49 -11.45
CA GLY A 148 1.46 18.29 -12.42
C GLY A 148 1.86 16.82 -12.65
N TRP A 149 1.14 15.85 -12.08
CA TRP A 149 1.38 14.44 -12.37
C TRP A 149 0.85 14.05 -13.76
N GLN A 150 1.55 13.14 -14.42
CA GLN A 150 1.12 12.52 -15.67
C GLN A 150 0.59 11.12 -15.40
N LEU A 151 -0.45 10.73 -16.14
CA LEU A 151 -1.03 9.39 -16.07
C LEU A 151 -0.21 8.40 -16.89
N ARG A 152 -0.02 7.20 -16.35
CA ARG A 152 0.49 6.06 -17.10
C ARG A 152 -0.63 5.06 -17.42
N PRO A 153 -0.45 4.21 -18.44
CA PRO A 153 -1.38 3.10 -18.69
C PRO A 153 -1.53 2.25 -17.43
N SER A 154 -2.75 2.16 -16.89
CA SER A 154 -3.04 1.48 -15.64
C SER A 154 -4.38 0.76 -15.68
N ASP A 155 -4.48 -0.35 -14.97
CA ASP A 155 -5.75 -1.06 -14.75
C ASP A 155 -6.50 -0.39 -13.59
N VAL A 156 -7.38 0.58 -13.88
CA VAL A 156 -8.12 1.37 -12.89
C VAL A 156 -9.02 0.55 -11.96
N ARG A 157 -9.25 -0.73 -12.28
CA ARG A 157 -9.94 -1.68 -11.38
C ARG A 157 -9.02 -2.26 -10.32
N LYS A 158 -7.72 -1.98 -10.40
CA LYS A 158 -6.68 -2.39 -9.43
C LYS A 158 -5.91 -1.19 -8.89
N GLU A 159 -5.49 -0.28 -9.76
CA GLU A 159 -4.60 0.82 -9.43
C GLU A 159 -4.59 1.93 -10.49
N VAL A 160 -4.24 3.16 -10.06
CA VAL A 160 -3.93 4.28 -10.94
C VAL A 160 -2.42 4.53 -10.87
N SER A 161 -1.75 4.47 -12.02
CA SER A 161 -0.30 4.69 -12.10
C SER A 161 -0.01 6.12 -12.54
N LEU A 162 0.82 6.81 -11.77
CA LEU A 162 1.18 8.21 -11.94
C LEU A 162 2.70 8.35 -12.07
N TYR A 163 3.11 9.34 -12.83
CA TYR A 163 4.51 9.70 -13.03
C TYR A 163 4.71 11.20 -12.86
N TRP A 164 5.73 11.59 -12.09
CA TRP A 164 6.13 12.97 -11.93
C TRP A 164 7.16 13.36 -13.00
N PRO A 165 6.85 14.30 -13.91
CA PRO A 165 7.77 14.71 -14.96
C PRO A 165 9.02 15.41 -14.40
N HIS A 166 10.12 15.34 -15.13
CA HIS A 166 11.24 16.23 -14.86
C HIS A 166 10.81 17.68 -15.09
N PRO A 167 11.32 18.66 -14.31
CA PRO A 167 11.36 20.01 -14.82
C PRO A 167 12.16 19.97 -16.12
N THR A 168 11.48 20.15 -17.25
CA THR A 168 12.16 20.34 -18.53
C THR A 168 13.08 21.54 -18.34
N PRO A 169 14.41 21.44 -18.52
CA PRO A 169 15.22 22.63 -18.63
C PRO A 169 14.64 23.39 -19.81
N LEU A 170 14.06 24.56 -19.55
CA LEU A 170 13.61 25.47 -20.60
C LEU A 170 14.77 25.62 -21.57
N GLY A 171 14.47 25.43 -22.85
CA GLY A 171 15.43 25.46 -23.93
C GLY A 171 16.39 26.64 -23.77
N VAL A 172 17.68 26.31 -23.86
CA VAL A 172 18.65 27.27 -24.36
C VAL A 172 18.29 27.42 -25.83
N ASP A 173 17.50 28.46 -26.13
CA ASP A 173 17.32 28.93 -27.50
C ASP A 173 18.69 29.44 -27.96
N SER A 174 19.34 28.63 -28.80
CA SER A 174 20.57 28.95 -29.54
C SER A 174 20.29 29.83 -30.74
#